data_AF-A0A0M1J1Z1-F1
#
_entry.id   AF-A0A0M1J1Z1-F1
#
_cell.length_a   1.000
_cell.length_b   1.000
_cell.length_c   1.000
_cell.angle_alpha   90.00
_cell.angle_beta   90.00
_cell.angle_gamma   90.00
#
_symmetry.space_group_name_H-M   'P 1'
#
loop_
_entity.id
_entity.type
_entity.pdbx_description
1 polymer ?
#
loop_
_entity_poly.entity_id
_entity_poly.type
_entity_poly.pdbx_seq_one_letter_code
_entity_poly.pdbx_strand_id
1 'polypeptide(L)'
;MDIIPTLVSLFQIHFNWNLARAKCITALIRALFKAKTVNLAELATKMPGPADTSSKYRRLQRLLSEFTLDISLFALFIASQLPYEKYTISIDRTNWMYGKSHLNILFLGIVHDGIAYPILWIVLDEDKKNGNT
;
A
#
# COMPACT_ATOMS: atom_id res chain seq x y z
N MET A 1 -13.10 16.42 9.70
CA MET A 1 -11.63 16.47 9.87
C MET A 1 -11.01 16.26 8.50
N ASP A 2 -10.14 17.16 8.02
CA ASP A 2 -9.43 16.91 6.76
C ASP A 2 -8.42 15.77 7.00
N ILE A 3 -8.59 14.65 6.29
CA ILE A 3 -7.75 13.45 6.44
C ILE A 3 -6.31 13.68 5.92
N ILE A 4 -6.11 14.72 5.09
CA ILE A 4 -4.84 14.94 4.39
C ILE A 4 -3.73 15.42 5.33
N PRO A 5 -3.90 16.48 6.15
CA PRO A 5 -2.88 16.85 7.14
C PRO A 5 -2.52 15.70 8.07
N THR A 6 -3.54 14.93 8.49
CA THR A 6 -3.37 13.77 9.39
C THR A 6 -2.52 12.67 8.75
N LEU A 7 -2.77 12.30 7.50
CA LEU A 7 -1.98 11.27 6.81
C LEU A 7 -0.53 11.72 6.59
N VAL A 8 -0.31 12.98 6.22
CA VAL A 8 1.05 13.51 6.05
C VAL A 8 1.82 13.42 7.36
N SER A 9 1.24 13.85 8.49
CA SER A 9 1.92 13.77 9.79
C SER A 9 2.18 12.33 10.22
N LEU A 10 1.21 11.43 10.03
CA LEU A 10 1.39 10.01 10.35
C LEU A 10 2.56 9.40 9.56
N PHE A 11 2.64 9.69 8.26
CA PHE A 11 3.73 9.15 7.45
C PHE A 11 5.11 9.69 7.84
N GLN A 12 5.20 10.96 8.22
CA GLN A 12 6.46 11.53 8.70
C GLN A 12 6.89 10.93 10.04
N ILE A 13 5.94 10.71 10.96
CA ILE A 13 6.21 10.15 12.29
C ILE A 13 6.62 8.67 12.21
N HIS A 14 5.87 7.84 11.48
CA HIS A 14 6.06 6.39 11.50
C HIS A 14 7.09 5.87 10.50
N PHE A 15 7.33 6.58 9.39
CA PHE A 15 8.23 6.12 8.33
C PHE A 15 9.42 7.04 8.10
N ASN A 16 9.54 8.13 8.87
CA ASN A 16 10.57 9.16 8.71
C ASN A 16 10.67 9.68 7.25
N TRP A 17 9.54 9.73 6.54
CA TRP A 17 9.52 10.20 5.16
C TRP A 17 9.67 11.72 5.10
N ASN A 18 10.37 12.21 4.08
CA ASN A 18 10.40 13.64 3.82
C ASN A 18 8.99 14.17 3.43
N LEU A 19 8.77 15.47 3.62
CA LEU A 19 7.48 16.11 3.38
C LEU A 19 6.98 15.93 1.95
N ALA A 20 7.88 15.97 0.96
CA ALA A 20 7.52 15.84 -0.44
C ALA A 20 6.96 14.44 -0.78
N ARG A 21 7.58 13.39 -0.21
CA ARG A 21 7.14 11.99 -0.30
C ARG A 21 5.82 11.77 0.42
N ALA A 22 5.70 12.22 1.67
CA ALA A 22 4.47 12.10 2.46
C ALA A 22 3.27 12.79 1.78
N LYS A 23 3.47 14.01 1.26
CA LYS A 23 2.45 14.71 0.46
C LYS A 23 2.10 13.98 -0.83
N CYS A 24 3.09 13.40 -1.51
CA CYS A 24 2.86 12.68 -2.76
C CYS A 24 2.01 11.42 -2.54
N ILE A 25 2.36 10.60 -1.54
CA ILE A 25 1.61 9.38 -1.20
C ILE A 25 0.21 9.70 -0.71
N THR A 26 0.05 10.72 0.15
CA THR A 26 -1.28 11.16 0.59
C THR A 26 -2.16 11.60 -0.59
N ALA A 27 -1.57 12.32 -1.55
CA ALA A 27 -2.26 12.72 -2.78
C ALA A 27 -2.61 11.51 -3.66
N LEU A 28 -1.71 10.52 -3.77
CA LEU A 28 -1.94 9.27 -4.50
C LEU A 28 -3.06 8.44 -3.89
N ILE A 29 -3.08 8.24 -2.56
CA ILE A 29 -4.17 7.56 -1.85
C ILE A 29 -5.51 8.20 -2.16
N ARG A 30 -5.57 9.54 -2.13
CA ARG A 30 -6.78 10.28 -2.49
C ARG A 30 -7.16 10.09 -3.96
N ALA A 31 -6.19 10.06 -4.87
CA ALA A 31 -6.44 9.82 -6.28
C ALA A 31 -6.98 8.40 -6.53
N LEU A 32 -6.45 7.39 -5.82
CA LEU A 32 -6.93 6.00 -5.85
C LEU A 32 -8.40 5.91 -5.45
N PHE A 33 -8.81 6.54 -4.36
CA PHE A 33 -10.21 6.56 -3.94
C PHE A 33 -11.14 7.26 -4.94
N LYS A 34 -10.66 8.32 -5.60
CA LYS A 34 -11.45 9.08 -6.58
C LYS A 34 -11.56 8.37 -7.93
N ALA A 35 -10.47 7.79 -8.40
CA ALA A 35 -10.36 7.17 -9.72
C ALA A 35 -10.83 5.71 -9.72
N LYS A 36 -10.70 5.02 -8.58
CA LYS A 36 -11.00 3.58 -8.43
C LYS A 36 -10.25 2.72 -9.46
N THR A 37 -9.02 3.11 -9.78
CA THR A 37 -8.15 2.46 -10.75
C THR A 37 -6.70 2.54 -10.29
N VAL A 38 -5.85 1.64 -10.76
CA VAL A 38 -4.40 1.68 -10.55
C VAL A 38 -3.65 2.26 -11.76
N ASN A 39 -4.37 2.67 -12.81
CA ASN A 39 -3.76 3.27 -14.00
C ASN A 39 -3.13 4.63 -13.66
N LEU A 40 -1.80 4.73 -13.76
CA LEU A 40 -1.06 5.95 -13.40
C LEU A 40 -1.44 7.18 -14.22
N ALA A 41 -1.77 7.02 -15.50
CA ALA A 41 -2.16 8.13 -16.36
C ALA A 41 -3.52 8.69 -15.91
N GLU A 42 -4.46 7.81 -15.58
CA GLU A 42 -5.75 8.20 -15.04
C GLU A 42 -5.62 8.80 -13.63
N LEU A 43 -4.80 8.20 -12.76
CA LEU A 43 -4.51 8.72 -11.43
C LEU A 43 -3.91 10.12 -11.48
N ALA A 44 -3.00 10.38 -12.42
CA ALA A 44 -2.40 11.71 -12.61
C ALA A 44 -3.46 12.79 -12.89
N THR A 45 -4.58 12.47 -13.56
CA THR A 45 -5.69 13.42 -13.78
C THR A 45 -6.42 13.78 -12.49
N LYS A 46 -6.39 12.92 -11.46
CA LYS A 46 -7.08 13.13 -10.17
C LYS A 46 -6.17 13.70 -9.08
N MET A 47 -4.87 13.85 -9.37
CA MET A 47 -3.90 14.43 -8.44
C MET A 47 -4.18 15.93 -8.18
N PRO A 48 -4.10 16.39 -6.91
CA PRO A 48 -4.28 17.80 -6.54
C PRO A 48 -3.24 18.73 -7.17
N GLY A 49 -3.56 20.03 -7.15
CA GLY A 49 -2.62 21.11 -7.42
C GLY A 49 -2.61 21.58 -8.88
N PRO A 50 -1.94 22.71 -9.14
CA PRO A 50 -2.01 23.41 -10.43
C PRO A 50 -1.09 22.81 -11.51
N ALA A 51 -0.20 21.88 -11.14
CA ALA A 51 0.72 21.25 -12.09
C ALA A 51 -0.04 20.54 -13.23
N ASP A 52 0.56 20.52 -14.41
CA ASP A 52 0.05 19.81 -15.56
C ASP A 52 0.01 18.29 -15.31
N THR A 53 -0.89 17.60 -16.01
CA THR A 53 -1.08 16.15 -15.88
C THR A 53 0.21 15.39 -16.19
N SER A 54 1.01 15.86 -17.15
CA SER A 54 2.27 15.21 -17.53
C SER A 54 3.31 15.25 -16.39
N SER A 55 3.43 16.38 -15.67
CA SER A 55 4.33 16.45 -14.51
C SER A 55 3.80 15.66 -13.33
N LYS A 56 2.49 15.62 -13.11
CA LYS A 56 1.86 14.76 -12.09
C LYS A 56 2.16 13.29 -12.36
N TYR A 57 2.03 12.86 -13.62
CA TYR A 57 2.36 11.51 -14.06
C TYR A 57 3.84 11.17 -13.79
N ARG A 58 4.77 12.04 -14.22
CA ARG A 58 6.21 11.85 -13.93
C ARG A 58 6.50 11.78 -12.43
N ARG A 59 5.80 12.58 -11.61
CA ARG A 59 5.97 12.55 -10.15
C ARG A 59 5.50 11.22 -9.55
N LEU A 60 4.41 10.63 -10.05
CA LEU A 60 3.96 9.30 -9.63
C LEU A 60 4.95 8.21 -10.03
N GLN A 61 5.50 8.27 -11.26
CA GLN A 61 6.53 7.34 -11.71
C GLN A 61 7.76 7.40 -10.82
N ARG A 62 8.29 8.61 -10.54
CA ARG A 62 9.45 8.80 -9.65
C ARG A 62 9.18 8.28 -8.24
N LEU A 63 7.99 8.56 -7.70
CA LEU A 63 7.60 8.04 -6.41
C LEU A 63 7.71 6.51 -6.40
N LEU A 64 7.05 5.83 -7.35
CA LEU A 64 6.99 4.36 -7.37
C LEU A 64 8.34 3.71 -7.72
N SER A 65 9.20 4.36 -8.51
CA SER A 65 10.53 3.83 -8.83
C SER A 65 11.51 3.90 -7.66
N GLU A 66 11.33 4.86 -6.75
CA GLU A 66 12.18 5.09 -5.58
C GLU A 66 11.52 4.62 -4.28
N PHE A 67 10.32 4.05 -4.36
CA PHE A 67 9.55 3.70 -3.18
C PHE A 67 10.07 2.40 -2.58
N THR A 68 10.68 2.53 -1.41
CA THR A 68 10.95 1.41 -0.51
C THR A 68 10.04 1.54 0.70
N LEU A 69 9.37 0.44 1.03
CA LEU A 69 8.55 0.32 2.24
C LEU A 69 9.21 -0.70 3.15
N ASP A 70 9.63 -0.25 4.34
CA ASP A 70 10.03 -1.16 5.40
C ASP A 70 8.75 -1.87 5.91
N ILE A 71 8.64 -3.15 5.58
CA ILE A 71 7.46 -3.95 5.90
C ILE A 71 7.30 -4.12 7.42
N SER A 72 8.41 -4.15 8.18
CA SER A 72 8.36 -4.24 9.64
C SER A 72 7.78 -2.96 10.24
N LEU A 73 8.24 -1.80 9.76
CA LEU A 73 7.66 -0.50 10.16
C LEU A 73 6.20 -0.37 9.72
N PHE A 74 5.84 -0.91 8.55
CA PHE A 74 4.46 -0.93 8.08
C PHE A 74 3.56 -1.78 8.98
N ALA A 75 4.01 -2.97 9.37
CA ALA A 75 3.29 -3.82 10.31
C ALA A 75 3.07 -3.13 11.67
N LEU A 76 4.12 -2.50 12.22
CA LEU A 76 4.04 -1.73 13.47
C LEU A 76 3.12 -0.51 13.33
N PHE A 77 3.16 0.17 12.19
CA PHE A 77 2.26 1.27 11.89
C PHE A 77 0.81 0.79 11.91
N ILE A 78 0.44 -0.25 11.16
CA ILE A 78 -0.93 -0.79 11.15
C ILE A 78 -1.37 -1.20 12.56
N ALA A 79 -0.53 -1.95 13.29
CA ALA A 79 -0.83 -2.35 14.67
C ALA A 79 -1.08 -1.14 15.58
N SER A 80 -0.27 -0.07 15.47
CA SER A 80 -0.41 1.15 16.26
C SER A 80 -1.71 1.93 15.99
N GLN A 81 -2.36 1.71 14.84
CA GLN A 81 -3.64 2.35 14.51
C GLN A 81 -4.84 1.58 15.06
N LEU A 82 -4.64 0.36 15.59
CA LEU A 82 -5.70 -0.49 16.10
C LEU A 82 -5.75 -0.39 17.64
N PRO A 83 -6.93 -0.23 18.26
CA PRO A 83 -7.06 0.04 19.69
C PRO A 83 -7.04 -1.24 20.55
N TYR A 84 -6.12 -2.18 20.30
CA TYR A 84 -6.15 -3.51 20.95
C TYR A 84 -4.80 -3.95 21.53
N GLU A 85 -4.87 -4.64 22.66
CA GLU A 85 -3.72 -5.32 23.28
C GLU A 85 -3.52 -6.75 22.75
N LYS A 86 -4.58 -7.36 22.21
CA LYS A 86 -4.57 -8.70 21.62
C LYS A 86 -5.07 -8.64 20.19
N TYR A 87 -4.32 -9.25 19.28
CA TYR A 87 -4.65 -9.28 17.86
C TYR A 87 -5.17 -10.65 17.46
N THR A 88 -6.26 -10.66 16.70
CA THR A 88 -6.63 -11.84 15.91
C THR A 88 -5.88 -11.77 14.60
N ILE A 89 -5.19 -12.85 14.25
CA ILE A 89 -4.38 -12.92 13.04
C ILE A 89 -5.04 -13.86 12.04
N SER A 90 -5.01 -13.47 10.77
CA SER A 90 -5.43 -14.29 9.63
C SER A 90 -4.24 -14.54 8.72
N ILE A 91 -4.20 -15.73 8.14
CA ILE A 91 -3.26 -16.10 7.08
C ILE A 91 -4.10 -16.51 5.88
N ASP A 92 -3.81 -15.93 4.73
CA ASP A 92 -4.50 -16.27 3.49
C ASP A 92 -3.54 -16.32 2.31
N ARG A 93 -3.85 -17.19 1.34
CA ARG A 93 -3.11 -17.27 0.08
C ARG A 93 -3.91 -16.61 -1.01
N THR A 94 -3.26 -15.73 -1.77
CA THR A 94 -3.82 -15.17 -2.99
C THR A 94 -2.91 -15.42 -4.17
N ASN A 95 -3.49 -15.58 -5.36
CA ASN A 95 -2.76 -15.70 -6.60
C ASN A 95 -3.04 -14.48 -7.47
N TRP A 96 -2.00 -13.75 -7.82
CA TRP A 96 -2.09 -12.61 -8.71
C TRP A 96 -1.48 -12.97 -10.07
N MET A 97 -2.11 -12.49 -11.14
CA MET A 97 -1.56 -12.62 -12.49
C MET A 97 -0.75 -11.38 -12.83
N TYR A 98 0.57 -11.53 -12.95
CA TYR A 98 1.45 -10.50 -13.48
C TYR A 98 1.78 -10.78 -14.94
N GLY A 99 0.97 -10.21 -15.84
CA GLY A 99 1.03 -10.55 -17.26
C GLY A 99 0.68 -12.03 -17.46
N LYS A 100 1.69 -12.85 -17.76
CA LYS A 100 1.54 -14.31 -17.90
C LYS A 100 2.08 -15.11 -16.71
N SER A 101 2.73 -14.45 -15.75
CA SER A 101 3.36 -15.08 -14.60
C SER A 101 2.39 -15.10 -13.41
N HIS A 102 2.34 -16.22 -12.70
CA HIS A 102 1.63 -16.31 -11.43
C HIS A 102 2.49 -15.74 -10.30
N LEU A 103 1.87 -14.97 -9.43
CA LEU A 103 2.45 -14.53 -8.16
C LEU A 103 1.60 -15.12 -7.05
N ASN A 104 2.10 -16.21 -6.46
CA ASN A 104 1.50 -16.81 -5.27
C ASN A 104 1.98 -16.02 -4.05
N ILE A 105 1.07 -15.34 -3.37
CA ILE A 105 1.39 -14.49 -2.23
C ILE A 105 0.71 -15.05 -1.00
N LEU A 106 1.50 -15.30 0.05
CA LEU A 106 0.98 -15.61 1.38
C LEU A 106 0.91 -14.30 2.17
N PHE A 107 -0.30 -13.90 2.56
CA PHE A 107 -0.54 -12.72 3.39
C PHE A 107 -0.74 -13.12 4.85
N LEU A 108 -0.21 -12.30 5.75
CA LEU A 108 -0.56 -12.24 7.16
C LEU A 108 -1.30 -10.93 7.42
N GLY A 109 -2.48 -11.01 8.02
CA GLY A 109 -3.28 -9.83 8.32
C GLY A 109 -3.81 -9.81 9.75
N ILE A 110 -3.93 -8.62 10.33
CA ILE A 110 -4.66 -8.41 11.59
C ILE A 110 -6.15 -8.29 11.27
N VAL A 111 -6.98 -9.09 11.92
CA VAL A 111 -8.43 -9.06 11.74
C VAL A 111 -9.05 -8.10 12.76
N HIS A 112 -9.83 -7.14 12.26
CA HIS A 112 -10.60 -6.22 13.07
C HIS A 112 -11.92 -5.88 12.35
N ASP A 113 -13.04 -5.99 13.06
CA ASP A 113 -14.39 -5.69 12.58
C ASP A 113 -14.75 -6.35 11.23
N GLY A 114 -14.33 -7.61 11.06
CA GLY A 114 -14.57 -8.38 9.85
C GLY A 114 -13.66 -8.03 8.67
N ILE A 115 -12.67 -7.13 8.86
CA ILE A 115 -11.70 -6.72 7.85
C ILE A 115 -10.32 -7.24 8.25
N ALA A 116 -9.62 -7.87 7.29
CA ALA A 116 -8.22 -8.26 7.44
C ALA A 116 -7.30 -7.15 6.90
N TYR A 117 -6.51 -6.53 7.78
CA TYR A 117 -5.48 -5.55 7.42
C TYR A 117 -4.16 -6.28 7.17
N PRO A 118 -3.66 -6.34 5.92
CA PRO A 118 -2.40 -7.02 5.64
C PRO A 118 -1.24 -6.29 6.34
N ILE A 119 -0.40 -7.04 7.04
CA ILE A 119 0.76 -6.53 7.77
C ILE A 119 2.08 -7.10 7.26
N LEU A 120 2.07 -8.35 6.77
CA LEU A 120 3.23 -9.01 6.19
C LEU A 120 2.78 -9.83 4.98
N TRP A 121 3.69 -10.01 4.03
CA TRP A 121 3.50 -10.93 2.92
C TRP A 121 4.82 -11.46 2.42
N ILE A 122 4.77 -12.66 1.85
CA ILE A 122 5.87 -13.25 1.11
C ILE A 122 5.35 -13.75 -0.24
N VAL A 123 6.15 -13.54 -1.29
CA VAL A 123 5.92 -14.23 -2.55
C VAL A 123 6.47 -15.63 -2.37
N LEU A 124 5.60 -16.62 -2.50
CA LEU A 124 5.99 -18.02 -2.47
C LEU A 124 6.63 -18.35 -3.82
N ASP A 125 7.79 -18.99 -3.77
CA ASP A 125 8.32 -19.64 -4.96
C ASP A 125 7.29 -20.65 -5.47
N GLU A 126 7.26 -20.87 -6.78
CA GLU A 126 6.51 -21.98 -7.36
C GLU A 126 7.18 -23.29 -6.92
N ASP A 127 6.97 -23.69 -5.68
CA ASP A 127 7.44 -24.97 -5.19
C ASP A 127 6.75 -26.05 -6.01
N LYS A 128 7.61 -26.86 -6.65
CA LYS A 128 7.27 -28.06 -7.40
C LYS A 128 6.11 -28.76 -6.73
N LYS A 129 5.06 -29.03 -7.51
CA LYS A 129 3.85 -29.79 -7.12
C LYS A 129 4.17 -30.96 -6.18
N ASN A 130 4.22 -30.70 -4.89
CA ASN A 130 4.15 -31.72 -3.85
C ASN A 130 2.72 -31.66 -3.32
N GLY A 131 1.76 -31.93 -4.22
CA GLY A 131 0.44 -32.32 -3.79
C GLY A 131 0.57 -33.69 -3.16
N ASN A 132 0.06 -33.85 -1.94
CA ASN A 132 -0.21 -35.16 -1.37
C ASN A 132 -1.22 -35.87 -2.29
N THR A 133 -0.71 -36.67 -3.23
CA THR A 133 -1.42 -37.82 -3.83
C THR A 133 -1.26 -39.03 -2.94
#